data_AF-A0A0A1SRS8-F1
#
_entry.id   AF-A0A0A1SRS8-F1
#
_cell.length_a   1.000
_cell.length_b   1.000
_cell.length_c   1.000
_cell.angle_alpha   90.00
_cell.angle_beta   90.00
_cell.angle_gamma   90.00
#
_symmetry.space_group_name_H-M   'P 1'
#
loop_
_entity.id
_entity.type
_entity.pdbx_description
1 polymer ?
#
loop_
_entity_poly.entity_id
_entity_poly.type
_entity_poly.pdbx_seq_one_letter_code
_entity_poly.pdbx_strand_id
1 'polypeptide(L)'
;MGRELQKKKRRSGRQTVKTNNRNKKILNPRGSSVVAKNWDKKETLAQNYRRLGLLSRLKAPTGGVEKKLKGERINAEPQANPFAIDTIEKATLSEATVERDADGKIIRVISHSNNPLNDPLNELDSDNEDNEVNQHYPEWSGIIHDEADTDVVRSLVEQAQNPAPKKVRHMSEREVEWLQTLVDKYGDDTRAMAKDRKLNPMQQTAADIARRLKKFNA
;
A
#
# COMPACT_ATOMS: atom_id res chain seq x y z
N MET A 1 47.08 -6.23 -18.38
CA MET A 1 48.39 -6.38 -17.70
C MET A 1 49.39 -5.26 -17.98
N GLY A 2 48.97 -4.10 -18.53
CA GLY A 2 49.89 -3.03 -18.92
C GLY A 2 50.24 -2.02 -17.81
N ARG A 3 49.42 -1.92 -16.76
CA ARG A 3 49.53 -0.84 -15.76
C ARG A 3 50.79 -1.00 -14.90
N GLU A 4 51.65 0.01 -14.90
CA GLU A 4 52.94 0.00 -14.20
C GLU A 4 52.80 -0.24 -12.70
N LEU A 5 51.78 0.33 -12.07
CA LEU A 5 51.46 0.09 -10.65
C LEU A 5 51.15 -1.38 -10.36
N GLN A 6 50.46 -2.09 -11.26
CA GLN A 6 50.20 -3.52 -11.09
C GLN A 6 51.49 -4.33 -11.27
N LYS A 7 52.38 -3.94 -12.18
CA LYS A 7 53.70 -4.55 -12.36
C LYS A 7 54.58 -4.34 -11.11
N LYS A 8 54.64 -3.12 -10.56
CA LYS A 8 55.35 -2.79 -9.32
C LYS A 8 54.80 -3.58 -8.13
N LYS A 9 53.48 -3.69 -8.00
CA LYS A 9 52.83 -4.52 -6.97
C LYS A 9 53.23 -6.00 -7.08
N ARG A 10 53.25 -6.57 -8.29
CA ARG A 10 53.69 -7.97 -8.52
C ARG A 10 55.18 -8.20 -8.24
N ARG A 11 56.05 -7.22 -8.53
CA ARG A 11 57.50 -7.30 -8.30
C ARG A 11 57.88 -7.10 -6.83
N SER A 12 57.02 -6.44 -6.04
CA SER A 12 57.32 -6.03 -4.66
C SER A 12 57.50 -7.16 -3.63
N GLY A 13 57.42 -8.44 -4.02
CA GLY A 13 57.57 -9.61 -3.12
C GLY A 13 56.49 -9.76 -2.05
N ARG A 14 55.64 -8.74 -1.87
CA ARG A 14 54.54 -8.71 -0.90
C ARG A 14 53.42 -9.66 -1.33
N GLN A 15 52.91 -10.44 -0.37
CA GLN A 15 51.78 -11.32 -0.59
C GLN A 15 50.55 -10.51 -1.02
N THR A 16 49.91 -10.93 -2.12
CA THR A 16 48.71 -10.27 -2.61
C THR A 16 47.55 -10.52 -1.66
N VAL A 17 46.99 -9.48 -1.06
CA VAL A 17 45.71 -9.56 -0.35
C VAL A 17 44.62 -9.87 -1.37
N LYS A 18 44.07 -11.09 -1.30
CA LYS A 18 42.94 -11.55 -2.11
C LYS A 18 41.76 -11.78 -1.16
N THR A 19 40.71 -10.98 -1.29
CA THR A 19 39.44 -11.27 -0.61
C THR A 19 38.59 -12.15 -1.52
N ASN A 20 38.03 -13.22 -0.97
CA ASN A 20 37.06 -14.03 -1.70
C ASN A 20 35.71 -13.30 -1.71
N ASN A 21 35.46 -12.50 -2.75
CA ASN A 21 34.19 -11.78 -2.94
C ASN A 21 33.07 -12.66 -3.51
N ARG A 22 33.24 -13.99 -3.55
CA ARG A 22 32.13 -14.90 -3.87
C ARG A 22 31.28 -15.01 -2.62
N ASN A 23 30.12 -14.36 -2.62
CA ASN A 23 29.14 -14.49 -1.54
C ASN A 23 28.77 -15.97 -1.41
N LYS A 24 29.17 -16.62 -0.29
CA LYS A 24 29.08 -18.09 -0.15
C LYS A 24 27.75 -18.61 0.40
N LYS A 25 26.84 -17.78 0.92
CA LYS A 25 25.55 -18.23 1.45
C LYS A 25 24.51 -17.12 1.33
N ILE A 26 23.26 -17.50 1.09
CA ILE A 26 22.11 -16.61 1.19
C ILE A 26 22.06 -16.12 2.65
N LEU A 27 22.27 -14.82 2.84
CA LEU A 27 22.21 -14.17 4.14
C LEU A 27 20.75 -14.07 4.59
N ASN A 28 20.51 -14.19 5.89
CA ASN A 28 19.18 -13.92 6.46
C ASN A 28 18.74 -12.50 6.08
N PRO A 29 17.44 -12.29 5.79
CA PRO A 29 16.93 -10.97 5.51
C PRO A 29 17.21 -10.03 6.69
N ARG A 30 17.58 -8.79 6.38
CA ARG A 30 17.80 -7.74 7.39
C ARG A 30 16.56 -6.85 7.45
N GLY A 31 16.31 -6.24 8.61
CA GLY A 31 15.15 -5.37 8.85
C GLY A 31 14.23 -5.94 9.92
N SER A 32 13.38 -6.90 9.57
CA SER A 32 12.45 -7.53 10.52
C SER A 32 13.07 -8.71 11.26
N SER A 33 13.06 -8.65 12.59
CA SER A 33 13.51 -9.76 13.45
C SER A 33 12.58 -10.98 13.34
N VAL A 34 11.28 -10.75 13.16
CA VAL A 34 10.25 -11.81 13.01
C VAL A 34 10.50 -12.63 11.74
N VAL A 35 10.72 -11.95 10.62
CA VAL A 35 10.98 -12.62 9.33
C VAL A 35 12.33 -13.34 9.37
N ALA A 36 13.36 -12.74 9.98
CA ALA A 36 14.68 -13.33 10.08
C ALA A 36 14.71 -14.61 10.93
N LYS A 37 13.89 -14.71 11.98
CA LYS A 37 13.74 -15.92 12.81
C LYS A 37 13.09 -17.07 12.03
N ASN A 38 12.10 -16.75 11.21
CA ASN A 38 11.33 -17.72 10.44
C ASN A 38 11.89 -17.98 9.03
N TRP A 39 13.14 -17.59 8.74
CA TRP A 39 13.72 -17.71 7.40
C TRP A 39 14.43 -19.06 7.19
N ASP A 40 14.01 -19.83 6.18
CA ASP A 40 14.73 -21.04 5.77
C ASP A 40 15.77 -20.71 4.70
N LYS A 41 17.04 -21.04 4.96
CA LYS A 41 18.15 -20.83 4.04
C LYS A 41 18.17 -21.80 2.86
N LYS A 42 17.41 -22.89 2.94
CA LYS A 42 17.29 -23.90 1.88
C LYS A 42 16.26 -23.50 0.83
N GLU A 43 15.26 -22.72 1.22
CA GLU A 43 14.21 -22.23 0.33
C GLU A 43 14.66 -20.97 -0.43
N THR A 44 14.11 -20.78 -1.63
CA THR A 44 14.30 -19.53 -2.38
C THR A 44 13.57 -18.36 -1.70
N LEU A 45 13.92 -17.13 -2.05
CA LEU A 45 13.25 -15.94 -1.52
C LEU A 45 11.73 -15.97 -1.78
N ALA A 46 11.31 -16.39 -2.98
CA ALA A 46 9.91 -16.46 -3.35
C ALA A 46 9.15 -17.57 -2.60
N GLN A 47 9.80 -18.72 -2.38
CA GLN A 47 9.25 -19.82 -1.58
C GLN A 47 9.07 -19.42 -0.11
N ASN A 48 10.10 -18.81 0.49
CA ASN A 48 10.04 -18.34 1.88
C ASN A 48 8.91 -17.33 2.07
N TYR A 49 8.84 -16.27 1.27
CA TYR A 49 7.78 -15.28 1.44
C TYR A 49 6.39 -15.91 1.24
N ARG A 50 6.22 -16.79 0.25
CA ARG A 50 4.96 -17.54 0.08
C ARG A 50 4.62 -18.42 1.29
N ARG A 51 5.61 -19.05 1.93
CA ARG A 51 5.41 -19.85 3.17
C ARG A 51 5.04 -18.96 4.35
N LEU A 52 5.63 -17.77 4.43
CA LEU A 52 5.34 -16.78 5.46
C LEU A 52 3.99 -16.07 5.24
N GLY A 53 3.32 -16.25 4.10
CA GLY A 53 2.09 -15.51 3.78
C GLY A 53 2.35 -14.08 3.26
N LEU A 54 3.57 -13.80 2.82
CA LEU A 54 3.99 -12.51 2.28
C LEU A 54 4.19 -12.58 0.76
N LEU A 55 3.99 -11.44 0.09
CA LEU A 55 4.27 -11.31 -1.34
C LEU A 55 5.77 -11.08 -1.58
N SER A 56 6.37 -11.86 -2.48
CA SER A 56 7.78 -11.67 -2.86
C SER A 56 7.98 -10.55 -3.89
N ARG A 57 6.98 -10.29 -4.73
CA ARG A 57 7.00 -9.27 -5.80
C ARG A 57 5.60 -8.71 -5.96
N LEU A 58 5.50 -7.40 -6.17
CA LEU A 58 4.23 -6.69 -6.35
C LEU A 58 3.61 -6.92 -7.75
N LYS A 59 4.44 -6.96 -8.79
CA LYS A 59 3.99 -7.23 -10.17
C LYS A 59 4.00 -8.72 -10.48
N ALA A 60 3.13 -9.13 -11.41
CA ALA A 60 3.12 -10.48 -11.96
C ALA A 60 4.54 -10.88 -12.42
N PRO A 61 5.04 -12.06 -12.01
CA PRO A 61 6.34 -12.52 -12.45
C PRO A 61 6.31 -12.85 -13.94
N THR A 62 7.39 -12.50 -14.64
CA THR A 62 7.58 -12.90 -16.04
C THR A 62 8.01 -14.36 -16.08
N GLY A 63 7.31 -15.19 -16.87
CA GLY A 63 7.60 -16.62 -17.00
C GLY A 63 6.82 -17.50 -16.02
N GLY A 64 7.20 -18.78 -15.94
CA GLY A 64 6.54 -19.76 -15.09
C GLY A 64 6.90 -19.60 -13.60
N VAL A 65 5.92 -19.83 -12.73
CA VAL A 65 6.10 -19.91 -11.28
C VAL A 65 5.99 -21.36 -10.83
N GLU A 66 6.82 -21.75 -9.85
CA GLU A 66 6.75 -23.07 -9.22
C GLU A 66 5.36 -23.31 -8.61
N LYS A 67 4.69 -24.37 -9.06
CA LYS A 67 3.40 -24.83 -8.51
C LYS A 67 3.66 -25.74 -7.31
N LYS A 68 2.95 -25.53 -6.19
CA LYS A 68 2.98 -26.47 -5.06
C LYS A 68 2.25 -27.75 -5.48
N LEU A 69 2.92 -28.90 -5.42
CA LEU A 69 2.37 -30.21 -5.81
C LEU A 69 1.61 -30.91 -4.68
N LYS A 70 1.52 -30.30 -3.49
CA LYS A 70 1.02 -30.94 -2.28
C LYS A 70 -0.38 -30.41 -1.93
N GLY A 71 -1.38 -31.28 -2.06
CA GLY A 71 -2.70 -31.15 -1.45
C GLY A 71 -3.73 -30.44 -2.33
N GLU A 72 -4.63 -31.24 -2.88
CA GLU A 72 -5.89 -30.90 -3.55
C GLU A 72 -5.84 -29.79 -4.60
N ARG A 73 -6.23 -30.19 -5.82
CA ARG A 73 -7.02 -29.30 -6.65
C ARG A 73 -8.24 -28.93 -5.80
N ILE A 74 -8.15 -27.86 -5.02
CA ILE A 74 -9.33 -27.10 -4.67
C ILE A 74 -9.87 -26.78 -6.06
N ASN A 75 -10.97 -27.39 -6.43
CA ASN A 75 -11.81 -26.93 -7.51
C ASN A 75 -12.32 -25.55 -7.06
N ALA A 76 -11.42 -24.57 -6.96
CA ALA A 76 -11.80 -23.20 -7.14
C ALA A 76 -12.29 -23.21 -8.58
N GLU A 77 -13.62 -23.28 -8.73
CA GLU A 77 -14.22 -22.94 -10.01
C GLU A 77 -13.48 -21.71 -10.50
N PRO A 78 -12.94 -21.73 -11.72
CA PRO A 78 -12.35 -20.54 -12.27
C PRO A 78 -13.43 -19.47 -12.15
N GLN A 79 -13.21 -18.44 -11.32
CA GLN A 79 -14.01 -17.23 -11.33
C GLN A 79 -14.08 -16.86 -12.80
N ALA A 80 -15.26 -17.06 -13.40
CA ALA A 80 -15.43 -16.90 -14.82
C ALA A 80 -15.03 -15.46 -15.11
N ASN A 81 -13.94 -15.28 -15.86
CA ASN A 81 -13.58 -13.94 -16.29
C ASN A 81 -14.80 -13.47 -17.09
N PRO A 82 -15.47 -12.39 -16.71
CA PRO A 82 -16.68 -11.94 -17.41
C PRO A 82 -16.42 -11.57 -18.88
N PHE A 83 -15.14 -11.50 -19.27
CA PHE A 83 -14.67 -11.25 -20.64
C PHE A 83 -14.10 -12.48 -21.35
N ALA A 84 -14.10 -13.67 -20.73
CA ALA A 84 -13.70 -14.89 -21.41
C ALA A 84 -14.84 -15.38 -22.30
N ILE A 85 -14.53 -15.64 -23.57
CA ILE A 85 -15.48 -16.25 -24.50
C ILE A 85 -15.69 -17.70 -24.05
N ASP A 86 -16.92 -18.01 -23.62
CA ASP A 86 -17.28 -19.37 -23.22
C ASP A 86 -17.20 -20.35 -24.39
N THR A 87 -16.90 -21.61 -24.07
CA THR A 87 -16.90 -22.68 -25.07
C THR A 87 -18.33 -22.95 -25.56
N ILE A 88 -18.45 -23.41 -26.81
CA ILE A 88 -19.75 -23.65 -27.49
C ILE A 88 -20.69 -24.55 -26.65
N GLU A 89 -20.13 -25.44 -25.84
CA GLU A 89 -20.86 -26.34 -24.93
C GLU A 89 -21.57 -25.63 -23.76
N LYS A 90 -21.10 -24.44 -23.36
CA LYS A 90 -21.69 -23.61 -22.30
C LYS A 90 -22.55 -22.46 -22.82
N ALA A 91 -22.46 -22.16 -24.12
CA ALA A 91 -23.25 -21.12 -24.74
C ALA A 91 -24.74 -21.50 -24.70
N THR A 92 -25.56 -20.66 -24.09
CA THR A 92 -27.02 -20.78 -24.11
C THR A 92 -27.52 -20.47 -25.54
N LEU A 93 -27.60 -21.50 -26.38
CA LEU A 93 -28.20 -21.40 -27.71
C LEU A 93 -29.71 -21.17 -27.55
N SER A 94 -30.13 -19.91 -27.58
CA SER A 94 -31.55 -19.53 -27.59
C SER A 94 -31.95 -19.02 -28.97
N GLU A 95 -33.10 -19.45 -29.46
CA GLU A 95 -33.71 -18.88 -30.67
C GLU A 95 -34.50 -17.62 -30.32
N ALA A 96 -34.40 -16.59 -31.15
CA ALA A 96 -35.18 -15.37 -31.04
C ALA A 96 -35.88 -15.09 -32.36
N THR A 97 -37.17 -14.76 -32.31
CA THR A 97 -37.94 -14.38 -33.50
C THR A 97 -37.69 -12.91 -33.81
N VAL A 98 -37.31 -12.62 -35.06
CA VAL A 98 -36.97 -11.26 -35.51
C VAL A 98 -37.98 -10.78 -36.55
N GLU A 99 -38.77 -9.77 -36.20
CA GLU A 99 -39.67 -9.09 -37.12
C GLU A 99 -38.89 -8.00 -37.89
N ARG A 100 -39.02 -8.02 -39.22
CA ARG A 100 -38.34 -7.10 -40.13
C ARG A 100 -39.35 -6.34 -40.98
N ASP A 101 -38.99 -5.11 -41.31
CA ASP A 101 -39.73 -4.30 -42.27
C ASP A 101 -39.56 -4.81 -43.71
N ALA A 102 -40.34 -4.28 -44.65
CA ALA A 102 -40.25 -4.57 -46.08
C ALA A 102 -38.85 -4.31 -46.67
N ASP A 103 -38.09 -3.38 -46.08
CA ASP A 103 -36.71 -3.03 -46.45
C ASP A 103 -35.65 -3.90 -45.73
N GLY A 104 -36.06 -4.90 -44.96
CA GLY A 104 -35.17 -5.82 -44.24
C GLY A 104 -34.56 -5.27 -42.96
N LYS A 105 -34.95 -4.05 -42.54
CA LYS A 105 -34.51 -3.47 -41.26
C LYS A 105 -35.22 -4.15 -40.08
N ILE A 106 -34.46 -4.46 -39.02
CA ILE A 106 -34.98 -5.11 -37.82
C ILE A 106 -35.81 -4.10 -37.02
N ILE A 107 -37.09 -4.40 -36.81
CA ILE A 107 -38.00 -3.58 -36.01
C ILE A 107 -38.06 -4.09 -34.58
N ARG A 108 -38.20 -5.42 -34.41
CA ARG A 108 -38.39 -6.03 -33.10
C ARG A 108 -37.72 -7.39 -33.02
N VAL A 109 -36.99 -7.60 -31.92
CA VAL A 109 -36.46 -8.91 -31.54
C VAL A 109 -37.28 -9.39 -30.35
N ILE A 110 -37.97 -10.52 -30.52
CA ILE A 110 -38.79 -11.14 -29.47
C ILE A 110 -37.93 -12.25 -28.84
N SER A 111 -37.35 -11.98 -27.68
CA SER A 111 -36.64 -12.96 -26.85
C SER A 111 -37.49 -13.36 -25.63
N HIS A 112 -37.31 -14.60 -25.16
CA HIS A 112 -38.02 -15.14 -23.99
C HIS A 112 -37.39 -14.73 -22.64
N SER A 113 -36.20 -14.14 -22.65
CA SER A 113 -35.51 -13.64 -21.45
C SER A 113 -35.14 -12.16 -21.60
N ASN A 114 -35.15 -11.46 -20.47
CA ASN A 114 -34.80 -10.04 -20.38
C ASN A 114 -33.28 -9.78 -20.46
N ASN A 115 -32.45 -10.82 -20.31
CA ASN A 115 -31.00 -10.75 -20.46
C ASN A 115 -30.46 -11.99 -21.19
N PRO A 116 -30.66 -12.11 -22.51
CA PRO A 116 -30.29 -13.31 -23.27
C PRO A 116 -28.78 -13.53 -23.39
N LEU A 117 -27.97 -12.48 -23.19
CA LEU A 117 -26.51 -12.51 -23.25
C LEU A 117 -25.85 -12.61 -21.87
N ASN A 118 -26.66 -12.63 -20.80
CA ASN A 118 -26.20 -12.58 -19.42
C ASN A 118 -25.20 -11.43 -19.17
N ASP A 119 -25.50 -10.26 -19.77
CA ASP A 119 -24.68 -9.06 -19.62
C ASP A 119 -24.79 -8.54 -18.18
N PRO A 120 -23.68 -8.44 -17.42
CA PRO A 120 -23.71 -7.94 -16.04
C PRO A 120 -24.13 -6.48 -15.93
N LEU A 121 -24.13 -5.70 -17.02
CA LEU A 121 -24.56 -4.30 -17.00
C LEU A 121 -26.08 -4.12 -17.13
N ASN A 122 -26.81 -5.13 -17.60
CA ASN A 122 -28.27 -5.01 -17.80
C ASN A 122 -29.05 -4.77 -16.50
N GLU A 123 -28.51 -5.20 -15.35
CA GLU A 123 -29.10 -4.95 -14.03
C GLU A 123 -28.90 -3.50 -13.57
N LEU A 124 -27.83 -2.83 -14.03
CA LEU A 124 -27.52 -1.44 -13.67
C LEU A 124 -28.35 -0.43 -14.47
N ASP A 125 -28.71 -0.75 -15.71
CA ASP A 125 -29.55 0.11 -16.56
C ASP A 125 -31.05 0.03 -16.18
N SER A 126 -31.46 -0.97 -15.40
CA SER A 126 -32.86 -1.15 -14.96
C SER A 126 -33.26 -0.40 -13.69
N ASP A 127 -32.29 0.19 -12.98
CA ASP A 127 -32.57 1.02 -11.78
C ASP A 127 -32.59 2.51 -12.15
N ASN A 128 -33.75 3.13 -11.94
CA ASN A 128 -34.08 4.54 -12.15
C ASN A 128 -32.96 5.55 -11.80
N GLU A 129 -32.92 6.65 -12.56
CA GLU A 129 -32.08 7.86 -12.43
C GLU A 129 -32.16 8.65 -11.09
N ASP A 130 -32.64 8.05 -9.99
CA ASP A 130 -32.87 8.74 -8.71
C ASP A 130 -32.15 8.10 -7.50
N ASN A 131 -31.16 7.25 -7.70
CA ASN A 131 -30.24 6.88 -6.63
C ASN A 131 -28.98 7.74 -6.73
N GLU A 132 -28.92 8.80 -5.92
CA GLU A 132 -27.71 9.53 -5.59
C GLU A 132 -26.68 8.52 -5.06
N VAL A 133 -25.85 7.99 -5.98
CA VAL A 133 -24.78 7.07 -5.66
C VAL A 133 -23.78 7.87 -4.84
N ASN A 134 -23.96 7.84 -3.52
CA ASN A 134 -22.93 8.17 -2.58
C ASN A 134 -21.77 7.24 -2.91
N GLN A 135 -20.85 7.71 -3.76
CA GLN A 135 -19.62 7.03 -4.13
C GLN A 135 -18.76 6.96 -2.87
N HIS A 136 -19.15 6.06 -1.97
CA HIS A 136 -18.39 5.64 -0.82
C HIS A 136 -17.21 4.85 -1.39
N TYR A 137 -16.17 5.58 -1.81
CA TYR A 137 -14.84 5.01 -1.95
C TYR A 137 -14.60 4.19 -0.69
N PRO A 138 -14.22 2.91 -0.80
CA PRO A 138 -13.90 2.12 0.38
C PRO A 138 -12.75 2.82 1.09
N GLU A 139 -13.07 3.53 2.17
CA GLU A 139 -12.10 4.04 3.12
C GLU A 139 -11.31 2.82 3.58
N TRP A 140 -10.01 2.81 3.26
CA TRP A 140 -9.13 1.69 3.59
C TRP A 140 -9.18 1.46 5.10
N SER A 141 -9.95 0.45 5.53
CA SER A 141 -10.25 0.17 6.94
C SER A 141 -9.12 -0.56 7.67
N GLY A 142 -7.90 -0.49 7.14
CA GLY A 142 -6.74 -1.24 7.64
C GLY A 142 -6.67 -2.67 7.09
N ILE A 143 -5.65 -3.40 7.53
CA ILE A 143 -5.46 -4.82 7.18
C ILE A 143 -6.40 -5.62 8.09
N ILE A 144 -7.50 -6.11 7.53
CA ILE A 144 -8.41 -7.05 8.22
C ILE A 144 -7.71 -8.41 8.27
N HIS A 145 -7.74 -9.05 9.44
CA HIS A 145 -7.22 -10.39 9.59
C HIS A 145 -8.19 -11.41 9.02
N ASP A 146 -7.74 -12.15 8.02
CA ASP A 146 -8.44 -13.34 7.54
C ASP A 146 -8.02 -14.55 8.41
N GLU A 147 -8.93 -15.51 8.60
CA GLU A 147 -8.62 -16.75 9.35
C GLU A 147 -7.47 -17.57 8.73
N ALA A 148 -7.12 -17.28 7.47
CA ALA A 148 -6.03 -17.91 6.73
C ALA A 148 -4.63 -17.28 6.98
N ASP A 149 -4.53 -16.24 7.81
CA ASP A 149 -3.26 -15.58 8.09
C ASP A 149 -2.28 -16.48 8.85
N THR A 150 -1.01 -16.47 8.43
CA THR A 150 0.05 -17.16 9.16
C THR A 150 0.36 -16.44 10.48
N ASP A 151 0.85 -17.18 11.48
CA ASP A 151 1.28 -16.60 12.76
C ASP A 151 2.31 -15.46 12.58
N VAL A 152 3.14 -15.56 11.55
CA VAL A 152 4.12 -14.53 11.20
C VAL A 152 3.43 -13.24 10.75
N VAL A 153 2.45 -13.33 9.86
CA VAL A 153 1.66 -12.17 9.40
C VAL A 153 0.95 -11.54 10.58
N ARG A 154 0.31 -12.34 11.44
CA ARG A 154 -0.37 -11.84 12.65
C ARG A 154 0.58 -11.02 13.53
N SER A 155 1.77 -11.55 13.83
CA SER A 155 2.76 -10.83 14.65
C SER A 155 3.31 -9.56 13.98
N LEU A 156 3.37 -9.52 12.64
CA LEU A 156 3.81 -8.33 11.90
C LEU A 156 2.73 -7.24 11.90
N VAL A 157 1.46 -7.63 11.79
CA VAL A 157 0.33 -6.69 11.89
C VAL A 157 0.24 -6.11 13.29
N GLU A 158 0.39 -6.94 14.34
CA GLU A 158 0.46 -6.46 15.72
C GLU A 158 1.59 -5.44 15.92
N GLN A 159 2.77 -5.70 15.36
CA GLN A 159 3.89 -4.74 15.39
C GLN A 159 3.60 -3.45 14.62
N ALA A 160 2.89 -3.54 13.49
CA ALA A 160 2.50 -2.38 12.70
C ALA A 160 1.41 -1.54 13.38
N GLN A 161 0.50 -2.20 14.11
CA GLN A 161 -0.54 -1.57 14.91
C GLN A 161 0.00 -0.88 16.16
N ASN A 162 1.24 -1.18 16.57
CA ASN A 162 1.87 -0.52 17.72
C ASN A 162 2.50 0.82 17.27
N PRO A 163 1.83 1.98 17.47
CA PRO A 163 2.44 3.26 17.12
C PRO A 163 3.61 3.54 18.04
N ALA A 164 4.72 4.00 17.47
CA ALA A 164 5.81 4.54 18.28
C ALA A 164 5.27 5.67 19.18
N PRO A 165 5.75 5.78 20.43
CA PRO A 165 5.27 6.81 21.34
C PRO A 165 5.48 8.18 20.72
N LYS A 166 4.38 8.93 20.54
CA LYS A 166 4.43 10.26 19.94
C LYS A 166 5.23 11.19 20.85
N LYS A 167 6.40 11.62 20.39
CA LYS A 167 7.17 12.65 21.09
C LYS A 167 6.40 13.97 21.05
N VAL A 168 5.98 14.46 22.22
CA VAL A 168 5.38 15.79 22.35
C VAL A 168 6.43 16.84 21.98
N ARG A 169 6.04 17.82 21.17
CA ARG A 169 6.91 18.96 20.83
C ARG A 169 6.78 19.99 21.94
N HIS A 170 7.86 20.19 22.70
CA HIS A 170 7.94 21.22 23.73
C HIS A 170 8.41 22.54 23.12
N MET A 171 8.06 23.66 23.76
CA MET A 171 8.62 24.97 23.43
C MET A 171 10.05 25.08 23.96
N SER A 172 10.83 25.98 23.39
CA SER A 172 12.16 26.28 23.93
C SER A 172 12.08 27.09 25.22
N GLU A 173 13.07 26.97 26.11
CA GLU A 173 13.10 27.69 27.39
C GLU A 173 13.01 29.21 27.19
N ARG A 174 13.76 29.76 26.23
CA ARG A 174 13.71 31.19 25.89
C ARG A 174 12.36 31.65 25.35
N GLU A 175 11.64 30.78 24.63
CA GLU A 175 10.31 31.08 24.13
C GLU A 175 9.29 31.11 25.27
N VAL A 176 9.45 30.22 26.26
CA VAL A 176 8.67 30.24 27.50
C VAL A 176 8.90 31.55 28.27
N GLU A 177 10.16 31.91 28.52
CA GLU A 177 10.50 33.17 29.20
C GLU A 177 9.93 34.38 28.47
N TRP A 178 10.08 34.41 27.14
CA TRP A 178 9.55 35.49 26.31
C TRP A 178 8.02 35.62 26.42
N LEU A 179 7.29 34.50 26.33
CA LEU A 179 5.84 34.50 26.48
C LEU A 179 5.42 34.92 27.89
N GLN A 180 6.17 34.47 28.91
CA GLN A 180 5.93 34.87 30.30
C GLN A 180 6.06 36.39 30.46
N THR A 181 7.12 37.01 29.93
CA THR A 181 7.27 38.48 29.98
C THR A 181 6.14 39.24 29.26
N LEU A 182 5.56 38.66 28.19
CA LEU A 182 4.42 39.24 27.51
C LEU A 182 3.12 39.11 28.32
N VAL A 183 2.89 37.94 28.92
CA VAL A 183 1.72 37.68 29.78
C VAL A 183 1.77 38.53 31.04
N ASP A 184 2.92 38.65 31.69
CA ASP A 184 3.09 39.47 32.89
C ASP A 184 2.75 40.95 32.64
N LYS A 185 2.97 41.45 31.40
CA LYS A 185 2.72 42.85 31.04
C LYS A 185 1.33 43.10 30.47
N TYR A 186 0.81 42.20 29.64
CA TYR A 186 -0.42 42.41 28.86
C TYR A 186 -1.56 41.45 29.21
N GLY A 187 -1.36 40.51 30.14
CA GLY A 187 -2.36 39.51 30.50
C GLY A 187 -2.72 38.62 29.30
N ASP A 188 -4.00 38.64 28.91
CA ASP A 188 -4.53 37.84 27.79
C ASP A 188 -4.64 38.60 26.46
N ASP A 189 -4.29 39.89 26.44
CA ASP A 189 -4.48 40.77 25.28
C ASP A 189 -3.41 40.56 24.18
N THR A 190 -3.58 39.52 23.38
CA THR A 190 -2.67 39.16 22.27
C THR A 190 -2.47 40.26 21.22
N ARG A 191 -3.48 41.12 21.01
CA ARG A 191 -3.38 42.28 20.11
C ARG A 191 -2.45 43.35 20.67
N ALA A 192 -2.41 43.54 21.99
CA ALA A 192 -1.51 44.48 22.63
C ALA A 192 -0.08 43.94 22.64
N MET A 193 0.10 42.64 22.91
CA MET A 193 1.39 41.95 22.82
C MET A 193 2.04 42.08 21.44
N ALA A 194 1.25 41.90 20.37
CA ALA A 194 1.76 42.02 19.01
C ALA A 194 2.25 43.43 18.66
N LYS A 195 1.65 44.46 19.26
CA LYS A 195 2.02 45.87 19.04
C LYS A 195 3.24 46.32 19.87
N ASP A 196 3.68 45.54 20.86
CA ASP A 196 4.84 45.91 21.69
C ASP A 196 6.16 45.76 20.93
N ARG A 197 6.74 46.88 20.48
CA ARG A 197 8.00 46.89 19.73
C ARG A 197 9.22 46.48 20.57
N LYS A 198 9.14 46.56 21.91
CA LYS A 198 10.25 46.22 22.81
C LYS A 198 10.24 44.74 23.15
N LEU A 199 9.10 44.23 23.61
CA LEU A 199 8.98 42.82 23.99
C LEU A 199 8.79 41.92 22.78
N ASN A 200 8.22 42.39 21.67
CA ASN A 200 8.08 41.61 20.43
C ASN A 200 9.00 42.16 19.30
N PRO A 201 10.34 42.07 19.43
CA PRO A 201 11.26 42.64 18.45
C PRO A 201 11.16 41.92 17.09
N MET A 202 10.76 40.65 17.09
CA MET A 202 10.55 39.85 15.88
C MET A 202 9.21 40.14 15.18
N GLN A 203 8.39 41.07 15.70
CA GLN A 203 7.11 41.46 15.10
C GLN A 203 6.16 40.27 14.87
N GLN A 204 6.12 39.34 15.82
CA GLN A 204 5.21 38.20 15.78
C GLN A 204 3.75 38.68 15.74
N THR A 205 2.94 38.04 14.90
CA THR A 205 1.53 38.40 14.76
C THR A 205 0.73 37.98 15.99
N ALA A 206 -0.39 38.66 16.25
CA ALA A 206 -1.27 38.33 17.39
C ALA A 206 -1.77 36.87 17.33
N ALA A 207 -2.07 36.37 16.13
CA ALA A 207 -2.47 34.98 15.94
C ALA A 207 -1.34 33.99 16.27
N ASP A 208 -0.09 34.34 15.96
CA ASP A 208 1.04 33.47 16.26
C ASP A 208 1.35 33.42 17.76
N ILE A 209 1.29 34.58 18.43
CA ILE A 209 1.39 34.66 19.89
C ILE A 209 0.26 33.86 20.55
N ALA A 210 -0.98 33.98 20.07
CA ALA A 210 -2.11 33.20 20.57
C ALA A 210 -1.90 31.68 20.45
N ARG A 211 -1.35 31.20 19.31
CA ARG A 211 -1.02 29.78 19.13
C ARG A 211 0.06 29.30 20.08
N ARG A 212 1.06 30.13 20.37
CA ARG A 212 2.12 29.81 21.33
C ARG A 212 1.61 29.78 22.77
N LEU A 213 0.80 30.76 23.16
CA LEU A 213 0.15 30.77 24.47
C LEU A 213 -0.77 29.56 24.67
N LYS A 214 -1.49 29.14 23.62
CA LYS A 214 -2.27 27.90 23.67
C LYS A 214 -1.41 26.66 23.92
N LYS A 215 -0.16 26.62 23.43
CA LYS A 215 0.80 25.54 23.71
C LYS A 215 1.50 25.70 25.05
N PHE A 216 1.66 26.92 25.53
CA PHE A 216 2.22 27.23 26.85
C PHE A 216 1.29 26.79 27.97
N ASN A 217 -0.02 26.96 27.77
CA ASN A 217 -1.06 26.63 28.74
C ASN A 217 -1.60 25.19 28.61
N ALA A 218 -1.12 24.42 27.62
CA ALA A 218 -1.54 23.03 27.36
C ALA A 218 -0.53 22.03 27.92
#